data_AF-A0A969B461-F1
#
_entry.id   AF-A0A969B461-F1
#
_cell.length_a   1.000
_cell.length_b   1.000
_cell.length_c   1.000
_cell.angle_alpha   90.00
_cell.angle_beta   90.00
_cell.angle_gamma   90.00
#
_symmetry.space_group_name_H-M   'P 1'
#
loop_
_entity.id
_entity.type
_entity.pdbx_description
1 polymer ?
#
loop_
_entity_poly.entity_id
_entity_poly.type
_entity_poly.pdbx_seq_one_letter_code
_entity_poly.pdbx_strand_id
1 'polypeptide(L)'
;MQLAQDSQAAIPLGYRSQAEDTSAEVDRMAFALLRQRSPQQRLQSAAALMRSARQFSLNCFQQRFAHLSESQFARKVAEAWLQEHCPPQYVPTGSSMTWIQDSIQLAAQLHPLFESLEIPYYVTGGVAAIAYGESRTTQDLDVVIAVQRSDIPRLALALEVAGFYVPGMDDAVSGRMRSLQVTETATISRADLMIADLENATVQEYEQLKFERRQAYSLREDLRIYLASPEDLVVNKLHWGQQSQSQKQWRDVLGILKTQQELLDFEYIYRWAKPFELWGLVQQACLEAGVGEIAAQQWAVQVAPVLWRAFAIAQERQRTIQVSPGLEVAEGRLYRLTFDQGKGQLSVLALRDDREVVCVGRAGRVILANPALGDRAAWAGIRDRLKA
;
A
#
# COMPACT_ATOMS: atom_id res chain seq x y z
N MET A 1 -6.35 20.80 20.76
CA MET A 1 -4.98 20.92 21.31
C MET A 1 -3.95 20.23 20.42
N GLN A 2 -4.17 18.98 19.97
CA GLN A 2 -3.25 18.25 19.08
C GLN A 2 -3.07 18.87 17.68
N LEU A 3 -4.15 19.31 17.02
CA LEU A 3 -4.09 19.97 15.70
C LEU A 3 -3.23 21.26 15.71
N ALA A 4 -3.21 21.98 16.82
CA ALA A 4 -2.39 23.18 16.98
C ALA A 4 -0.90 22.84 17.16
N GLN A 5 -0.58 21.70 17.78
CA GLN A 5 0.79 21.20 17.92
C GLN A 5 1.33 20.66 16.58
N ASP A 6 0.51 19.94 15.80
CA ASP A 6 0.86 19.46 14.46
C ASP A 6 1.12 20.62 13.47
N SER A 7 0.41 21.74 13.63
CA SER A 7 0.64 22.96 12.81
C SER A 7 1.90 23.74 13.17
N GLN A 8 2.49 23.50 14.35
CA GLN A 8 3.70 24.19 14.83
C GLN A 8 4.98 23.36 14.65
N ALA A 9 4.85 22.06 14.35
CA ALA A 9 6.01 21.22 14.07
C ALA A 9 6.67 21.60 12.74
N ALA A 10 8.00 21.71 12.73
CA ALA A 10 8.77 22.00 11.52
C ALA A 10 8.41 21.03 10.39
N ILE A 11 8.35 21.54 9.16
CA ILE A 11 8.11 20.71 7.97
C ILE A 11 9.35 19.83 7.75
N PRO A 12 9.19 18.49 7.65
CA PRO A 12 10.31 17.62 7.36
C PRO A 12 11.01 18.03 6.06
N LEU A 13 12.35 17.99 6.05
CA LEU A 13 13.13 18.28 4.87
C LEU A 13 12.74 17.31 3.73
N GLY A 14 12.48 17.84 2.54
CA GLY A 14 12.07 17.05 1.38
C GLY A 14 10.59 16.68 1.32
N TYR A 15 9.77 17.13 2.29
CA TYR A 15 8.32 16.92 2.26
C TYR A 15 7.70 17.49 0.99
N ARG A 16 6.82 16.71 0.37
CA ARG A 16 6.10 17.07 -0.86
C ARG A 16 4.60 17.02 -0.60
N SER A 17 3.90 18.14 -0.82
CA SER A 17 2.43 18.18 -0.77
C SER A 17 1.79 17.26 -1.82
N GLN A 18 0.57 16.79 -1.56
CA GLN A 18 -0.16 15.96 -2.54
C GLN A 18 -0.43 16.72 -3.84
N ALA A 19 -0.69 18.03 -3.75
CA ALA A 19 -0.95 18.91 -4.89
C ALA A 19 0.04 20.09 -4.92
N GLU A 20 0.41 20.54 -6.13
CA GLU A 20 1.39 21.61 -6.35
C GLU A 20 0.92 22.98 -5.87
N ASP A 21 -0.41 23.19 -5.83
CA ASP A 21 -1.07 24.40 -5.36
C ASP A 21 -1.38 24.39 -3.85
N THR A 22 -0.96 23.34 -3.13
CA THR A 22 -1.21 23.19 -1.70
C THR A 22 0.09 23.35 -0.91
N SER A 23 0.13 24.32 0.02
CA SER A 23 1.31 24.49 0.88
C SER A 23 1.52 23.28 1.79
N ALA A 24 2.75 23.03 2.21
CA ALA A 24 3.08 21.88 3.06
C ALA A 24 2.34 21.92 4.41
N GLU A 25 2.10 23.11 4.96
CA GLU A 25 1.33 23.31 6.19
C GLU A 25 -0.13 22.89 6.02
N VAL A 26 -0.76 23.30 4.90
CA VAL A 26 -2.16 22.95 4.59
C VAL A 26 -2.29 21.45 4.34
N ASP A 27 -1.36 20.86 3.58
CA ASP A 27 -1.34 19.43 3.29
C ASP A 27 -1.21 18.62 4.60
N ARG A 28 -0.28 18.97 5.49
CA ARG A 28 -0.12 18.31 6.80
C ARG A 28 -1.35 18.43 7.68
N MET A 29 -2.01 19.59 7.70
CA MET A 29 -3.27 19.80 8.42
C MET A 29 -4.37 18.88 7.86
N ALA A 30 -4.49 18.79 6.53
CA ALA A 30 -5.45 17.91 5.88
C ALA A 30 -5.21 16.44 6.25
N PHE A 31 -3.97 15.97 6.24
CA PHE A 31 -3.62 14.61 6.68
C PHE A 31 -3.83 14.40 8.18
N ALA A 32 -3.60 15.42 9.03
CA ALA A 32 -3.90 15.34 10.46
C ALA A 32 -5.39 15.16 10.74
N LEU A 33 -6.26 15.83 9.99
CA LEU A 33 -7.71 15.64 10.05
C LEU A 33 -8.12 14.28 9.49
N LEU A 34 -7.46 13.83 8.42
CA LEU A 34 -7.73 12.54 7.79
C LEU A 34 -7.39 11.37 8.73
N ARG A 35 -6.30 11.48 9.51
CA ARG A 35 -5.90 10.50 10.54
C ARG A 35 -6.92 10.33 11.65
N GLN A 36 -7.80 11.31 11.88
CA GLN A 36 -8.89 11.20 12.85
C GLN A 36 -10.06 10.35 12.34
N ARG A 37 -10.02 9.89 11.07
CA ARG A 37 -11.04 9.04 10.47
C ARG A 37 -10.59 7.60 10.36
N SER A 38 -11.44 6.67 10.78
CA SER A 38 -11.22 5.25 10.53
C SER A 38 -11.19 4.93 9.03
N PRO A 39 -10.57 3.83 8.61
CA PRO A 39 -10.64 3.38 7.22
C PRO A 39 -12.09 3.25 6.71
N GLN A 40 -13.02 2.78 7.56
CA GLN A 40 -14.44 2.67 7.22
C GLN A 40 -15.07 4.03 6.94
N GLN A 41 -14.79 5.05 7.76
CA GLN A 41 -15.29 6.41 7.54
C GLN A 41 -14.73 7.04 6.26
N ARG A 42 -13.46 6.73 5.93
CA ARG A 42 -12.83 7.17 4.67
C ARG A 42 -13.45 6.50 3.46
N LEU A 43 -13.70 5.19 3.53
CA LEU A 43 -14.42 4.44 2.50
C LEU A 43 -15.85 4.97 2.30
N GLN A 44 -16.60 5.21 3.38
CA GLN A 44 -17.95 5.78 3.30
C GLN A 44 -17.97 7.17 2.65
N SER A 45 -17.01 8.02 3.02
CA SER A 45 -16.86 9.35 2.43
C SER A 45 -16.57 9.26 0.92
N ALA A 46 -15.67 8.36 0.52
CA ALA A 46 -15.34 8.15 -0.88
C ALA A 46 -16.48 7.51 -1.69
N ALA A 47 -17.24 6.60 -1.09
CA ALA A 47 -18.45 6.02 -1.69
C ALA A 47 -19.46 7.13 -2.04
N ALA A 48 -19.71 8.05 -1.09
CA ALA A 48 -20.57 9.21 -1.33
C ALA A 48 -20.03 10.13 -2.44
N LEU A 49 -18.71 10.35 -2.49
CA LEU A 49 -18.06 11.15 -3.53
C LEU A 49 -18.22 10.51 -4.92
N MET A 50 -17.97 9.20 -5.05
CA MET A 50 -18.11 8.47 -6.31
C MET A 50 -19.55 8.46 -6.83
N ARG A 51 -20.52 8.18 -5.95
CA ARG A 51 -21.94 8.23 -6.32
C ARG A 51 -22.37 9.63 -6.74
N SER A 52 -21.92 10.67 -6.05
CA SER A 52 -22.19 12.07 -6.43
C SER A 52 -21.61 12.41 -7.80
N ALA A 53 -20.38 11.97 -8.08
CA ALA A 53 -19.74 12.17 -9.38
C ALA A 53 -20.49 11.45 -10.52
N ARG A 54 -20.92 10.20 -10.30
CA ARG A 54 -21.74 9.45 -11.27
C ARG A 54 -23.10 10.11 -11.49
N GLN A 55 -23.79 10.52 -10.43
CA GLN A 55 -25.07 11.23 -10.53
C GLN A 55 -24.93 12.52 -11.34
N PHE A 56 -23.90 13.32 -11.07
CA PHE A 56 -23.66 14.55 -11.82
C PHE A 56 -23.35 14.26 -13.29
N SER A 57 -22.50 13.27 -13.57
CA SER A 57 -22.22 12.80 -14.93
C SER A 57 -23.50 12.38 -15.67
N LEU A 58 -24.37 11.59 -15.04
CA LEU A 58 -25.65 11.18 -15.63
C LEU A 58 -26.56 12.36 -15.93
N ASN A 59 -26.68 13.33 -15.01
CA ASN A 59 -27.50 14.52 -15.24
C ASN A 59 -26.99 15.33 -16.44
N CYS A 60 -25.67 15.49 -16.59
CA CYS A 60 -25.07 16.12 -17.76
C CYS A 60 -25.35 15.35 -19.05
N PHE A 61 -25.24 14.01 -19.01
CA PHE A 61 -25.56 13.15 -20.16
C PHE A 61 -27.03 13.27 -20.56
N GLN A 62 -27.95 13.24 -19.59
CA GLN A 62 -29.39 13.38 -19.85
C GLN A 62 -29.71 14.70 -20.55
N GLN A 63 -29.09 15.80 -20.13
CA GLN A 63 -29.25 17.10 -20.80
C GLN A 63 -28.66 17.12 -22.21
N ARG A 64 -27.44 16.59 -22.37
CA ARG A 64 -26.72 16.58 -23.66
C ARG A 64 -27.37 15.67 -24.70
N PHE A 65 -27.94 14.55 -24.27
CA PHE A 65 -28.44 13.47 -25.12
C PHE A 65 -29.95 13.25 -24.97
N ALA A 66 -30.71 14.28 -24.60
CA ALA A 66 -32.17 14.23 -24.42
C ALA A 66 -32.96 13.79 -25.67
N HIS A 67 -32.32 13.80 -26.84
CA HIS A 67 -32.91 13.39 -28.12
C HIS A 67 -32.78 11.87 -28.39
N LEU A 68 -31.98 11.15 -27.61
CA LEU A 68 -31.80 9.71 -27.78
C LEU A 68 -32.97 8.92 -27.18
N SER A 69 -33.29 7.77 -27.75
CA SER A 69 -34.14 6.79 -27.06
C SER A 69 -33.48 6.29 -25.78
N GLU A 70 -34.25 5.67 -24.88
CA GLU A 70 -33.72 5.12 -23.63
C GLU A 70 -32.58 4.11 -23.86
N SER A 71 -32.72 3.22 -24.84
CA SER A 71 -31.68 2.23 -25.18
C SER A 71 -30.43 2.87 -25.80
N GLN A 72 -30.60 3.88 -26.65
CA GLN A 72 -29.49 4.64 -27.23
C GLN A 72 -28.77 5.44 -26.14
N PHE A 73 -29.52 6.03 -25.20
CA PHE A 73 -28.98 6.75 -24.06
C PHE A 73 -28.18 5.82 -23.13
N ALA A 74 -28.76 4.68 -22.74
CA ALA A 74 -28.11 3.68 -21.89
C ALA A 74 -26.79 3.19 -22.50
N ARG A 75 -26.81 2.90 -23.81
CA ARG A 75 -25.60 2.55 -24.54
C ARG A 75 -24.58 3.68 -24.55
N LYS A 76 -25.02 4.93 -24.74
CA LYS A 76 -24.11 6.08 -24.75
C LYS A 76 -23.41 6.27 -23.41
N VAL A 77 -24.11 6.04 -22.31
CA VAL A 77 -23.54 6.02 -20.96
C VAL A 77 -22.52 4.89 -20.83
N ALA A 78 -22.86 3.68 -21.26
CA ALA A 78 -21.95 2.53 -21.23
C ALA A 78 -20.66 2.76 -22.03
N GLU A 79 -20.77 3.27 -23.25
CA GLU A 79 -19.63 3.61 -24.11
C GLU A 79 -18.72 4.66 -23.43
N ALA A 80 -19.31 5.67 -22.79
CA ALA A 80 -18.53 6.71 -22.11
C ALA A 80 -17.83 6.21 -20.84
N TRP A 81 -18.47 5.32 -20.08
CA TRP A 81 -17.96 4.88 -18.79
C TRP A 81 -17.02 3.68 -18.90
N LEU A 82 -17.32 2.72 -19.78
CA LEU A 82 -16.46 1.55 -20.00
C LEU A 82 -15.36 1.82 -21.02
N GLN A 83 -15.49 2.88 -21.84
CA GLN A 83 -14.50 3.28 -22.85
C GLN A 83 -14.17 2.11 -23.80
N GLU A 84 -12.90 1.78 -24.00
CA GLU A 84 -12.44 0.68 -24.85
C GLU A 84 -12.90 -0.71 -24.37
N HIS A 85 -13.40 -0.83 -23.13
CA HIS A 85 -13.90 -2.07 -22.56
C HIS A 85 -15.41 -2.27 -22.76
N CYS A 86 -16.10 -1.34 -23.42
CA CYS A 86 -17.52 -1.48 -23.74
C CYS A 86 -17.71 -2.55 -24.83
N PRO A 87 -18.44 -3.65 -24.58
CA PRO A 87 -18.61 -4.69 -25.59
C PRO A 87 -19.38 -4.17 -26.82
N PRO A 88 -19.04 -4.61 -28.05
CA PRO A 88 -19.77 -4.23 -29.24
C PRO A 88 -21.21 -4.74 -29.11
N GLN A 89 -22.18 -3.83 -29.11
CA GLN A 89 -23.62 -4.12 -28.96
C GLN A 89 -24.14 -4.27 -27.52
N TYR A 90 -23.32 -4.01 -26.50
CA TYR A 90 -23.80 -3.97 -25.13
C TYR A 90 -24.75 -2.79 -24.90
N VAL A 91 -25.93 -3.09 -24.34
CA VAL A 91 -26.89 -2.12 -23.82
C VAL A 91 -27.15 -2.52 -22.36
N PRO A 92 -26.88 -1.64 -21.39
CA PRO A 92 -27.12 -1.94 -19.98
C PRO A 92 -28.59 -2.29 -19.71
N THR A 93 -28.83 -3.28 -18.87
CA THR A 93 -30.18 -3.72 -18.49
C THR A 93 -30.75 -2.95 -17.29
N GLY A 94 -29.91 -2.20 -16.58
CA GLY A 94 -30.32 -1.37 -15.45
C GLY A 94 -30.91 -0.02 -15.85
N SER A 95 -31.01 0.87 -14.86
CA SER A 95 -31.55 2.22 -14.99
C SER A 95 -30.58 3.27 -14.44
N SER A 96 -30.89 4.55 -14.64
CA SER A 96 -30.09 5.64 -14.08
C SER A 96 -29.87 5.52 -12.56
N MET A 97 -30.84 4.98 -11.81
CA MET A 97 -30.69 4.75 -10.37
C MET A 97 -29.69 3.62 -10.07
N THR A 98 -29.68 2.54 -10.86
CA THR A 98 -28.75 1.43 -10.64
C THR A 98 -27.34 1.73 -11.14
N TRP A 99 -27.15 2.74 -12.00
CA TRP A 99 -25.84 3.15 -12.50
C TRP A 99 -25.08 4.05 -11.51
N ILE A 100 -25.77 4.66 -10.53
CA ILE A 100 -25.17 5.47 -9.45
C ILE A 100 -24.62 4.53 -8.37
N GLN A 101 -23.48 3.91 -8.67
CA GLN A 101 -22.78 2.96 -7.80
C GLN A 101 -21.37 3.44 -7.48
N ASP A 102 -20.71 2.70 -6.61
CA ASP A 102 -19.31 2.84 -6.29
C ASP A 102 -18.61 1.47 -6.26
N SER A 103 -17.28 1.49 -6.38
CA SER A 103 -16.47 0.27 -6.42
C SER A 103 -16.54 -0.54 -5.13
N ILE A 104 -16.91 0.05 -4.00
CA ILE A 104 -17.04 -0.66 -2.72
C ILE A 104 -18.29 -1.54 -2.76
N GLN A 105 -19.39 -1.05 -3.33
CA GLN A 105 -20.59 -1.85 -3.57
C GLN A 105 -20.33 -3.01 -4.55
N LEU A 106 -19.51 -2.80 -5.58
CA LEU A 106 -19.11 -3.90 -6.48
C LEU A 106 -18.27 -4.96 -5.75
N ALA A 107 -17.37 -4.56 -4.85
CA ALA A 107 -16.60 -5.51 -4.03
C ALA A 107 -17.51 -6.33 -3.12
N ALA A 108 -18.54 -5.70 -2.58
CA ALA A 108 -19.61 -6.32 -1.80
C ALA A 108 -20.42 -7.35 -2.60
N GLN A 109 -20.69 -7.09 -3.88
CA GLN A 109 -21.38 -8.03 -4.78
C GLN A 109 -20.51 -9.23 -5.14
N LEU A 110 -19.21 -9.04 -5.31
CA LEU A 110 -18.26 -10.11 -5.64
C LEU A 110 -17.91 -11.01 -4.44
N HIS A 111 -17.91 -10.45 -3.22
CA HIS A 111 -17.58 -11.19 -1.98
C HIS A 111 -18.27 -12.56 -1.85
N PRO A 112 -19.62 -12.67 -1.92
CA PRO A 112 -20.29 -13.97 -1.76
C PRO A 112 -19.94 -14.98 -2.85
N LEU A 113 -19.62 -14.53 -4.07
CA LEU A 113 -19.19 -15.42 -5.15
C LEU A 113 -17.83 -16.05 -4.80
N PHE A 114 -16.87 -15.24 -4.36
CA PHE A 114 -15.55 -15.73 -3.95
C PHE A 114 -15.63 -16.67 -2.75
N GLU A 115 -16.43 -16.33 -1.73
CA GLU A 115 -16.63 -17.21 -0.57
C GLU A 115 -17.27 -18.55 -0.97
N SER A 116 -18.29 -18.54 -1.83
CA SER A 116 -18.99 -19.77 -2.27
C SER A 116 -18.12 -20.70 -3.12
N LEU A 117 -17.11 -20.14 -3.79
CA LEU A 117 -16.14 -20.86 -4.61
C LEU A 117 -14.85 -21.19 -3.84
N GLU A 118 -14.75 -20.78 -2.58
CA GLU A 118 -13.55 -20.91 -1.75
C GLU A 118 -12.31 -20.27 -2.39
N ILE A 119 -12.49 -19.14 -3.08
CA ILE A 119 -11.41 -18.39 -3.74
C ILE A 119 -10.94 -17.28 -2.79
N PRO A 120 -9.74 -17.39 -2.18
CA PRO A 120 -9.19 -16.30 -1.39
C PRO A 120 -9.01 -15.05 -2.26
N TYR A 121 -9.41 -13.90 -1.74
CA TYR A 121 -9.29 -12.64 -2.46
C TYR A 121 -8.97 -11.49 -1.52
N TYR A 122 -8.48 -10.39 -2.10
CA TYR A 122 -8.46 -9.09 -1.45
C TYR A 122 -8.61 -7.97 -2.48
N VAL A 123 -9.26 -6.89 -2.09
CA VAL A 123 -9.37 -5.65 -2.86
C VAL A 123 -8.07 -4.86 -2.71
N THR A 124 -7.57 -4.34 -3.81
CA THR A 124 -6.34 -3.55 -3.88
C THR A 124 -6.60 -2.21 -4.57
N GLY A 125 -5.58 -1.60 -5.17
CA GLY A 125 -5.72 -0.51 -6.10
C GLY A 125 -6.39 0.72 -5.50
N GLY A 126 -7.38 1.28 -6.19
CA GLY A 126 -7.99 2.56 -5.79
C GLY A 126 -8.77 2.51 -4.47
N VAL A 127 -9.58 1.46 -4.27
CA VAL A 127 -10.39 1.32 -3.05
C VAL A 127 -9.52 1.16 -1.81
N ALA A 128 -8.48 0.32 -1.88
CA ALA A 128 -7.55 0.16 -0.77
C ALA A 128 -6.73 1.45 -0.52
N ALA A 129 -6.34 2.18 -1.58
CA ALA A 129 -5.63 3.46 -1.43
C ALA A 129 -6.44 4.50 -0.67
N ILE A 130 -7.75 4.56 -0.91
CA ILE A 130 -8.69 5.44 -0.21
C ILE A 130 -8.82 5.04 1.26
N ALA A 131 -8.88 3.74 1.56
CA ALA A 131 -9.02 3.23 2.92
C ALA A 131 -7.82 3.62 3.81
N TYR A 132 -6.62 3.64 3.23
CA TYR A 132 -5.37 3.88 3.96
C TYR A 132 -4.78 5.28 3.75
N GLY A 133 -5.16 5.99 2.70
CA GLY A 133 -4.66 7.31 2.35
C GLY A 133 -5.78 8.34 2.10
N GLU A 134 -5.51 9.24 1.16
CA GLU A 134 -6.38 10.35 0.76
C GLU A 134 -7.63 9.87 0.02
N SER A 135 -8.78 10.49 0.32
CA SER A 135 -10.02 10.22 -0.40
C SER A 135 -9.95 10.77 -1.84
N ARG A 136 -10.27 9.92 -2.80
CA ARG A 136 -10.44 10.27 -4.22
C ARG A 136 -11.51 9.39 -4.86
N THR A 137 -11.88 9.71 -6.09
CA THR A 137 -12.69 8.80 -6.91
C THR A 137 -11.82 7.69 -7.52
N THR A 138 -12.44 6.55 -7.78
CA THR A 138 -11.88 5.49 -8.62
C THR A 138 -12.98 5.02 -9.59
N GLN A 139 -12.58 4.60 -10.79
CA GLN A 139 -13.53 4.14 -11.81
C GLN A 139 -13.79 2.65 -11.65
N ASP A 140 -12.70 1.88 -11.60
CA ASP A 140 -12.73 0.42 -11.53
C ASP A 140 -12.45 -0.08 -10.11
N LEU A 141 -12.82 -1.34 -9.89
CA LEU A 141 -12.47 -2.10 -8.71
C LEU A 141 -11.30 -3.05 -9.03
N ASP A 142 -10.19 -2.90 -8.33
CA ASP A 142 -9.05 -3.81 -8.44
C ASP A 142 -9.14 -4.92 -7.38
N VAL A 143 -9.12 -6.19 -7.78
CA VAL A 143 -9.15 -7.34 -6.87
C VAL A 143 -8.04 -8.32 -7.23
N VAL A 144 -7.34 -8.86 -6.24
CA VAL A 144 -6.46 -10.01 -6.41
C VAL A 144 -7.16 -11.26 -5.92
N ILE A 145 -7.14 -12.33 -6.71
CA ILE A 145 -7.72 -13.64 -6.41
C ILE A 145 -6.65 -14.73 -6.47
N ALA A 146 -6.72 -15.68 -5.54
CA ALA A 146 -5.94 -16.91 -5.57
C ALA A 146 -6.79 -18.02 -6.19
N VAL A 147 -6.64 -18.21 -7.50
CA VAL A 147 -7.38 -19.22 -8.26
C VAL A 147 -6.43 -20.00 -9.16
N GLN A 148 -6.61 -21.32 -9.24
CA GLN A 148 -5.86 -22.14 -10.20
C GLN A 148 -6.43 -21.95 -11.60
N ARG A 149 -5.59 -22.07 -12.63
CA ARG A 149 -6.04 -21.87 -14.03
C ARG A 149 -7.15 -22.84 -14.42
N SER A 150 -7.14 -24.05 -13.88
CA SER A 150 -8.19 -25.06 -14.08
C SER A 150 -9.56 -24.65 -13.53
N ASP A 151 -9.61 -23.76 -12.53
CA ASP A 151 -10.84 -23.30 -11.88
C ASP A 151 -11.39 -22.01 -12.47
N ILE A 152 -10.65 -21.35 -13.38
CA ILE A 152 -11.10 -20.13 -14.06
C ILE A 152 -12.44 -20.32 -14.79
N PRO A 153 -12.68 -21.40 -15.55
CA PRO A 153 -13.99 -21.61 -16.20
C PRO A 153 -15.15 -21.70 -15.21
N ARG A 154 -14.93 -22.29 -14.02
CA ARG A 154 -15.94 -22.37 -12.96
C ARG A 154 -16.24 -20.99 -12.38
N LEU A 155 -15.21 -20.18 -12.15
CA LEU A 155 -15.36 -18.78 -11.71
C LEU A 155 -16.11 -17.94 -12.75
N ALA A 156 -15.73 -18.05 -14.03
CA ALA A 156 -16.36 -17.31 -15.13
C ALA A 156 -17.86 -17.63 -15.23
N LEU A 157 -18.22 -18.92 -15.18
CA LEU A 157 -19.63 -19.33 -15.20
C LEU A 157 -20.42 -18.75 -14.02
N ALA A 158 -19.85 -18.79 -12.80
CA ALA A 158 -20.51 -18.24 -11.61
C ALA A 158 -20.73 -16.71 -11.73
N LEU A 159 -19.75 -16.00 -12.29
CA LEU A 159 -19.85 -14.57 -12.58
C LEU A 159 -20.93 -14.28 -13.64
N GLU A 160 -20.95 -15.04 -14.74
CA GLU A 160 -21.96 -14.89 -15.80
C GLU A 160 -23.38 -15.12 -15.29
N VAL A 161 -23.58 -16.17 -14.48
CA VAL A 161 -24.87 -16.43 -13.82
C VAL A 161 -25.27 -15.28 -12.88
N ALA A 162 -24.29 -14.62 -12.25
CA ALA A 162 -24.50 -13.46 -11.40
C ALA A 162 -24.69 -12.14 -12.18
N GLY A 163 -24.72 -12.17 -13.52
CA GLY A 163 -24.97 -10.99 -14.36
C GLY A 163 -23.71 -10.24 -14.82
N PHE A 164 -22.54 -10.86 -14.71
CA PHE A 164 -21.29 -10.29 -15.20
C PHE A 164 -20.99 -10.73 -16.64
N TYR A 165 -20.44 -9.80 -17.42
CA TYR A 165 -19.79 -10.11 -18.68
C TYR A 165 -18.30 -10.37 -18.43
N VAL A 166 -17.78 -11.51 -18.90
CA VAL A 166 -16.41 -12.01 -18.62
C VAL A 166 -15.64 -12.28 -19.92
N PRO A 167 -15.06 -11.25 -20.57
CA PRO A 167 -14.20 -11.44 -21.74
C PRO A 167 -12.82 -12.04 -21.39
N GLY A 168 -12.11 -12.56 -22.40
CA GLY A 168 -10.69 -12.92 -22.27
C GLY A 168 -10.40 -14.18 -21.46
N MET A 169 -11.40 -15.03 -21.19
CA MET A 169 -11.23 -16.26 -20.42
C MET A 169 -10.12 -17.17 -20.97
N ASP A 170 -10.04 -17.36 -22.29
CA ASP A 170 -9.02 -18.21 -22.91
C ASP A 170 -7.58 -17.71 -22.64
N ASP A 171 -7.39 -16.39 -22.56
CA ASP A 171 -6.10 -15.79 -22.25
C ASP A 171 -5.67 -16.03 -20.81
N ALA A 172 -6.63 -15.97 -19.88
CA ALA A 172 -6.39 -16.26 -18.47
C ALA A 172 -6.12 -17.76 -18.23
N VAL A 173 -6.89 -18.65 -18.86
CA VAL A 173 -6.71 -20.11 -18.76
C VAL A 173 -5.37 -20.56 -19.35
N SER A 174 -5.00 -20.02 -20.52
CA SER A 174 -3.71 -20.31 -21.14
C SER A 174 -2.52 -19.67 -20.41
N GLY A 175 -2.76 -18.71 -19.52
CA GLY A 175 -1.74 -17.94 -18.82
C GLY A 175 -1.06 -16.86 -19.67
N ARG A 176 -1.61 -16.54 -20.85
CA ARG A 176 -1.20 -15.37 -21.65
C ARG A 176 -1.48 -14.07 -20.92
N MET A 177 -2.55 -14.03 -20.13
CA MET A 177 -2.90 -12.92 -19.24
C MET A 177 -3.03 -13.42 -17.81
N ARG A 178 -2.75 -12.52 -16.86
CA ARG A 178 -2.89 -12.78 -15.41
C ARG A 178 -4.03 -11.96 -14.81
N SER A 179 -5.02 -11.62 -15.61
CA SER A 179 -6.18 -10.88 -15.18
C SER A 179 -7.42 -11.30 -15.96
N LEU A 180 -8.57 -11.17 -15.31
CA LEU A 180 -9.90 -11.23 -15.90
C LEU A 180 -10.56 -9.88 -15.67
N GLN A 181 -10.98 -9.24 -16.74
CA GLN A 181 -11.79 -8.03 -16.65
C GLN A 181 -13.25 -8.46 -16.61
N VAL A 182 -14.01 -7.95 -15.65
CA VAL A 182 -15.43 -8.32 -15.50
C VAL A 182 -16.29 -7.08 -15.39
N THR A 183 -17.42 -7.08 -16.07
CA THR A 183 -18.36 -5.95 -16.08
C THR A 183 -19.71 -6.42 -15.60
N GLU A 184 -20.21 -5.86 -14.50
CA GLU A 184 -21.59 -6.10 -14.05
C GLU A 184 -22.54 -5.34 -14.99
N THR A 185 -23.40 -6.09 -15.66
CA THR A 185 -24.14 -5.63 -16.86
C THR A 185 -25.35 -4.74 -16.56
N ALA A 186 -25.85 -4.72 -15.32
CA ALA A 186 -26.95 -3.83 -14.94
C ALA A 186 -26.44 -2.45 -14.50
N THR A 187 -25.29 -2.39 -13.85
CA THR A 187 -24.75 -1.21 -13.17
C THR A 187 -23.64 -0.51 -13.94
N ILE A 188 -23.12 -1.12 -15.02
CA ILE A 188 -22.00 -0.59 -15.80
C ILE A 188 -20.74 -0.44 -14.92
N SER A 189 -20.56 -1.37 -13.97
CA SER A 189 -19.44 -1.34 -13.03
C SER A 189 -18.42 -2.41 -13.41
N ARG A 190 -17.14 -2.03 -13.43
CA ARG A 190 -16.04 -2.91 -13.85
C ARG A 190 -15.16 -3.28 -12.67
N ALA A 191 -14.70 -4.53 -12.66
CA ALA A 191 -13.62 -4.99 -11.81
C ALA A 191 -12.50 -5.65 -12.63
N ASP A 192 -11.27 -5.41 -12.22
CA ASP A 192 -10.07 -6.08 -12.71
C ASP A 192 -9.67 -7.15 -11.69
N LEU A 193 -9.90 -8.42 -12.04
CA LEU A 193 -9.56 -9.57 -11.22
C LEU A 193 -8.16 -10.07 -11.59
N MET A 194 -7.14 -9.66 -10.84
CA MET A 194 -5.76 -10.11 -11.00
C MET A 194 -5.56 -11.47 -10.35
N ILE A 195 -4.93 -12.39 -11.08
CA ILE A 195 -4.63 -13.75 -10.60
C ILE A 195 -3.27 -13.72 -9.90
N ALA A 196 -3.25 -14.14 -8.63
CA ALA A 196 -2.02 -14.19 -7.83
C ALA A 196 -1.00 -15.18 -8.42
N ASP A 197 0.28 -14.78 -8.43
CA ASP A 197 1.37 -15.58 -8.99
C ASP A 197 1.91 -16.60 -7.97
N LEU A 198 1.07 -17.58 -7.62
CA LEU A 198 1.42 -18.62 -6.64
C LEU A 198 2.42 -19.66 -7.17
N GLU A 199 2.69 -19.68 -8.46
CA GLU A 199 3.60 -20.63 -9.12
C GLU A 199 5.04 -20.11 -9.20
N ASN A 200 5.25 -18.80 -9.03
CA ASN A 200 6.58 -18.20 -9.10
C ASN A 200 7.31 -18.27 -7.76
N ALA A 201 8.26 -19.19 -7.67
CA ALA A 201 9.06 -19.44 -6.48
C ALA A 201 9.77 -18.19 -5.90
N THR A 202 10.00 -17.15 -6.71
CA THR A 202 10.67 -15.91 -6.25
C THR A 202 9.76 -15.04 -5.39
N VAL A 203 8.45 -15.07 -5.66
CA VAL A 203 7.46 -14.19 -5.01
C VAL A 203 6.34 -14.97 -4.31
N GLN A 204 6.33 -16.30 -4.39
CA GLN A 204 5.29 -17.15 -3.81
C GLN A 204 5.08 -16.88 -2.31
N GLU A 205 6.15 -16.78 -1.52
CA GLU A 205 6.06 -16.43 -0.09
C GLU A 205 5.38 -15.06 0.09
N TYR A 206 5.71 -14.08 -0.76
CA TYR A 206 5.11 -12.76 -0.70
C TYR A 206 3.61 -12.79 -1.03
N GLU A 207 3.24 -13.50 -2.11
CA GLU A 207 1.83 -13.66 -2.50
C GLU A 207 1.01 -14.29 -1.39
N GLN A 208 1.50 -15.38 -0.78
CA GLN A 208 0.82 -16.05 0.33
C GLN A 208 0.65 -15.13 1.54
N LEU A 209 1.72 -14.42 1.93
CA LEU A 209 1.67 -13.47 3.05
C LEU A 209 0.66 -12.34 2.83
N LYS A 210 0.47 -11.87 1.59
CA LYS A 210 -0.56 -10.85 1.30
C LYS A 210 -1.97 -11.35 1.63
N PHE A 211 -2.26 -12.62 1.35
CA PHE A 211 -3.55 -13.21 1.71
C PHE A 211 -3.69 -13.39 3.22
N GLU A 212 -2.63 -13.76 3.93
CA GLU A 212 -2.64 -13.87 5.40
C GLU A 212 -2.80 -12.51 6.10
N ARG A 213 -2.19 -11.46 5.53
CA ARG A 213 -2.18 -10.10 6.08
C ARG A 213 -3.36 -9.23 5.64
N ARG A 214 -4.24 -9.72 4.76
CA ARG A 214 -5.40 -8.96 4.29
C ARG A 214 -6.27 -8.53 5.46
N GLN A 215 -6.79 -7.31 5.39
CA GLN A 215 -7.55 -6.68 6.47
C GLN A 215 -9.04 -6.78 6.18
N ALA A 216 -9.82 -7.28 7.14
CA ALA A 216 -11.26 -7.41 7.01
C ALA A 216 -11.97 -6.10 7.41
N TYR A 217 -12.87 -5.62 6.56
CA TYR A 217 -13.66 -4.42 6.80
C TYR A 217 -15.15 -4.68 6.65
N SER A 218 -15.90 -4.47 7.73
CA SER A 218 -17.36 -4.53 7.70
C SER A 218 -17.93 -3.28 7.04
N LEU A 219 -18.72 -3.48 5.99
CA LEU A 219 -19.48 -2.42 5.31
C LEU A 219 -20.88 -2.25 5.93
N ARG A 220 -21.48 -3.37 6.34
CA ARG A 220 -22.72 -3.51 7.14
C ARG A 220 -22.60 -4.76 8.03
N GLU A 221 -23.56 -5.00 8.92
CA GLU A 221 -23.47 -6.06 9.96
C GLU A 221 -23.17 -7.46 9.40
N ASP A 222 -23.64 -7.78 8.20
CA ASP A 222 -23.53 -9.10 7.53
C ASP A 222 -22.53 -9.12 6.36
N LEU A 223 -21.90 -7.99 6.02
CA LEU A 223 -21.08 -7.88 4.81
C LEU A 223 -19.70 -7.32 5.13
N ARG A 224 -18.70 -8.16 4.89
CA ARG A 224 -17.29 -7.80 4.98
C ARG A 224 -16.65 -7.85 3.60
N ILE A 225 -15.61 -7.03 3.42
CA ILE A 225 -14.67 -7.18 2.31
C ILE A 225 -13.26 -7.28 2.88
N TYR A 226 -12.37 -7.93 2.14
CA TYR A 226 -10.95 -7.96 2.48
C TYR A 226 -10.21 -6.91 1.64
N LEU A 227 -9.37 -6.10 2.26
CA LEU A 227 -8.44 -5.20 1.58
C LEU A 227 -7.01 -5.73 1.73
N ALA A 228 -6.14 -5.43 0.77
CA ALA A 228 -4.68 -5.60 0.95
C ALA A 228 -4.24 -4.88 2.24
N SER A 229 -3.19 -5.36 2.91
CA SER A 229 -2.59 -4.59 4.01
C SER A 229 -2.03 -3.26 3.47
N PRO A 230 -1.94 -2.20 4.30
CA PRO A 230 -1.38 -0.93 3.85
C PRO A 230 0.09 -1.06 3.41
N GLU A 231 0.88 -1.93 4.05
CA GLU A 231 2.27 -2.17 3.65
C GLU A 231 2.36 -2.85 2.28
N ASP A 232 1.56 -3.89 2.06
CA ASP A 232 1.53 -4.59 0.78
C ASP A 232 1.03 -3.70 -0.35
N LEU A 233 0.08 -2.82 -0.05
CA LEU A 233 -0.39 -1.84 -1.02
C LEU A 233 0.71 -0.84 -1.41
N VAL A 234 1.53 -0.38 -0.45
CA VAL A 234 2.69 0.48 -0.74
C VAL A 234 3.68 -0.23 -1.68
N VAL A 235 4.08 -1.47 -1.35
CA VAL A 235 5.03 -2.23 -2.17
C VAL A 235 4.48 -2.49 -3.58
N ASN A 236 3.24 -2.96 -3.71
CA ASN A 236 2.61 -3.22 -5.01
C ASN A 236 2.49 -1.95 -5.87
N LYS A 237 2.09 -0.82 -5.27
CA LYS A 237 1.98 0.46 -6.00
C LYS A 237 3.32 0.99 -6.47
N LEU A 238 4.37 0.84 -5.66
CA LEU A 238 5.73 1.20 -6.07
C LEU A 238 6.20 0.30 -7.22
N HIS A 239 5.95 -1.01 -7.14
CA HIS A 239 6.30 -1.95 -8.20
C HIS A 239 5.61 -1.60 -9.53
N TRP A 240 4.30 -1.37 -9.51
CA TRP A 240 3.56 -0.98 -10.70
C TRP A 240 3.95 0.41 -11.20
N GLY A 241 4.14 1.37 -10.29
CA GLY A 241 4.55 2.73 -10.61
C GLY A 241 5.94 2.80 -11.26
N GLN A 242 6.87 1.92 -10.87
CA GLN A 242 8.19 1.80 -11.50
C GLN A 242 8.06 1.40 -12.98
N GLN A 243 7.14 0.51 -13.30
CA GLN A 243 6.91 0.03 -14.67
C GLN A 243 6.14 1.05 -15.52
N SER A 244 5.17 1.75 -14.93
CA SER A 244 4.23 2.61 -15.66
C SER A 244 4.54 4.11 -15.57
N GLN A 245 5.54 4.53 -14.78
CA GLN A 245 5.85 5.94 -14.44
C GLN A 245 4.61 6.74 -13.99
N SER A 246 3.67 6.09 -13.29
CA SER A 246 2.38 6.71 -12.96
C SER A 246 2.47 7.63 -11.74
N GLN A 247 2.24 8.92 -11.96
CA GLN A 247 2.10 9.91 -10.88
C GLN A 247 0.96 9.56 -9.91
N LYS A 248 -0.10 8.90 -10.40
CA LYS A 248 -1.22 8.44 -9.57
C LYS A 248 -0.79 7.40 -8.54
N GLN A 249 0.06 6.44 -8.94
CA GLN A 249 0.57 5.43 -8.00
C GLN A 249 1.46 6.06 -6.94
N TRP A 250 2.33 7.01 -7.33
CA TRP A 250 3.17 7.74 -6.39
C TRP A 250 2.34 8.57 -5.39
N ARG A 251 1.35 9.31 -5.87
CA ARG A 251 0.43 10.08 -5.01
C ARG A 251 -0.32 9.20 -4.01
N ASP A 252 -0.79 8.03 -4.45
CA ASP A 252 -1.44 7.07 -3.56
C ASP A 252 -0.45 6.58 -2.47
N VAL A 253 0.80 6.25 -2.83
CA VAL A 253 1.84 5.86 -1.86
C VAL A 253 2.09 6.97 -0.84
N LEU A 254 2.32 8.21 -1.27
CA LEU A 254 2.54 9.34 -0.36
C LEU A 254 1.33 9.54 0.57
N GLY A 255 0.11 9.44 0.04
CA GLY A 255 -1.11 9.55 0.83
C GLY A 255 -1.22 8.46 1.91
N ILE A 256 -0.88 7.22 1.57
CA ILE A 256 -0.86 6.10 2.54
C ILE A 256 0.18 6.37 3.63
N LEU A 257 1.42 6.71 3.25
CA LEU A 257 2.50 6.98 4.20
C LEU A 257 2.17 8.12 5.17
N LYS A 258 1.67 9.25 4.65
CA LYS A 258 1.27 10.43 5.46
C LYS A 258 0.11 10.14 6.42
N THR A 259 -0.78 9.21 6.05
CA THR A 259 -1.95 8.89 6.86
C THR A 259 -1.68 7.77 7.86
N GLN A 260 -0.90 6.74 7.49
CA GLN A 260 -0.65 5.60 8.35
C GLN A 260 0.54 5.82 9.31
N GLN A 261 1.58 6.55 8.89
CA GLN A 261 2.74 6.90 9.73
C GLN A 261 3.29 5.68 10.52
N GLU A 262 3.49 5.82 11.83
CA GLU A 262 3.96 4.76 12.75
C GLU A 262 3.10 3.48 12.79
N LEU A 263 1.89 3.47 12.24
CA LEU A 263 1.07 2.25 12.12
C LEU A 263 1.62 1.28 11.06
N LEU A 264 2.42 1.77 10.12
CA LEU A 264 3.06 0.93 9.10
C LEU A 264 4.24 0.17 9.69
N ASP A 265 4.40 -1.09 9.28
CA ASP A 265 5.66 -1.82 9.46
C ASP A 265 6.63 -1.48 8.32
N PHE A 266 7.51 -0.48 8.53
CA PHE A 266 8.50 -0.09 7.53
C PHE A 266 9.54 -1.18 7.27
N GLU A 267 9.86 -2.02 8.25
CA GLU A 267 10.82 -3.10 8.05
C GLU A 267 10.24 -4.21 7.18
N TYR A 268 8.95 -4.48 7.30
CA TYR A 268 8.23 -5.33 6.35
C TYR A 268 8.23 -4.72 4.93
N ILE A 269 7.94 -3.42 4.80
CA ILE A 269 7.98 -2.71 3.51
C ILE A 269 9.39 -2.83 2.90
N TYR A 270 10.45 -2.54 3.65
CA TYR A 270 11.82 -2.67 3.15
C TYR A 270 12.18 -4.13 2.83
N ARG A 271 11.74 -5.11 3.64
CA ARG A 271 11.97 -6.54 3.36
C ARG A 271 11.42 -6.92 1.98
N TRP A 272 10.17 -6.57 1.70
CA TRP A 272 9.49 -6.96 0.45
C TRP A 272 9.73 -6.01 -0.71
N ALA A 273 10.23 -4.80 -0.47
CA ALA A 273 10.75 -3.94 -1.53
C ALA A 273 12.06 -4.48 -2.14
N LYS A 274 12.81 -5.33 -1.42
CA LYS A 274 14.13 -5.81 -1.87
C LYS A 274 14.08 -6.67 -3.14
N PRO A 275 13.22 -7.71 -3.26
CA PRO A 275 13.19 -8.56 -4.46
C PRO A 275 12.79 -7.81 -5.74
N PHE A 276 12.12 -6.67 -5.59
CA PHE A 276 11.67 -5.81 -6.69
C PHE A 276 12.57 -4.58 -6.93
N GLU A 277 13.72 -4.50 -6.23
CA GLU A 277 14.67 -3.37 -6.33
C GLU A 277 14.06 -2.00 -5.98
N LEU A 278 13.06 -1.97 -5.08
CA LEU A 278 12.28 -0.77 -4.75
C LEU A 278 12.83 0.04 -3.57
N TRP A 279 13.95 -0.34 -2.97
CA TRP A 279 14.50 0.35 -1.78
C TRP A 279 14.70 1.85 -1.97
N GLY A 280 15.22 2.27 -3.14
CA GLY A 280 15.38 3.68 -3.46
C GLY A 280 14.04 4.42 -3.51
N LEU A 281 13.02 3.80 -4.11
CA LEU A 281 11.66 4.36 -4.18
C LEU A 281 11.00 4.42 -2.80
N VAL A 282 11.17 3.41 -1.95
CA VAL A 282 10.68 3.44 -0.56
C VAL A 282 11.35 4.58 0.21
N GLN A 283 12.67 4.73 0.10
CA GLN A 283 13.41 5.81 0.77
C GLN A 283 12.93 7.19 0.30
N GLN A 284 12.78 7.38 -1.01
CA GLN A 284 12.29 8.63 -1.60
C GLN A 284 10.85 8.91 -1.15
N ALA A 285 9.96 7.91 -1.16
CA ALA A 285 8.59 8.08 -0.69
C ALA A 285 8.53 8.42 0.80
N CYS A 286 9.39 7.83 1.64
CA CYS A 286 9.48 8.16 3.06
C CYS A 286 9.94 9.60 3.29
N LEU A 287 10.91 10.07 2.49
CA LEU A 287 11.37 11.46 2.52
C LEU A 287 10.25 12.42 2.11
N GLU A 288 9.63 12.20 0.95
CA GLU A 288 8.57 13.04 0.40
C GLU A 288 7.29 13.04 1.25
N ALA A 289 6.98 11.94 1.93
CA ALA A 289 5.86 11.86 2.87
C ALA A 289 6.20 12.43 4.26
N GLY A 290 7.47 12.73 4.56
CA GLY A 290 7.92 13.19 5.87
C GLY A 290 7.86 12.12 6.96
N VAL A 291 8.01 10.85 6.60
CA VAL A 291 8.00 9.69 7.52
C VAL A 291 9.36 8.99 7.63
N GLY A 292 10.41 9.57 7.06
CA GLY A 292 11.77 9.02 7.10
C GLY A 292 12.30 8.76 8.51
N GLU A 293 12.04 9.68 9.45
CA GLU A 293 12.44 9.51 10.85
C GLU A 293 11.69 8.35 11.52
N ILE A 294 10.41 8.17 11.24
CA ILE A 294 9.60 7.06 11.76
C ILE A 294 10.18 5.73 11.25
N ALA A 295 10.45 5.63 9.95
CA ALA A 295 11.06 4.45 9.34
C ALA A 295 12.46 4.15 9.90
N ALA A 296 13.25 5.19 10.20
CA ALA A 296 14.57 5.05 10.83
C ALA A 296 14.46 4.59 12.29
N GLN A 297 13.51 5.12 13.05
CA GLN A 297 13.27 4.72 14.44
C GLN A 297 12.84 3.26 14.54
N GLN A 298 11.90 2.80 13.69
CA GLN A 298 11.50 1.39 13.67
C GLN A 298 12.67 0.45 13.36
N TRP A 299 13.51 0.81 12.38
CA TRP A 299 14.75 0.09 12.10
C TRP A 299 15.67 0.02 13.32
N ALA A 300 15.90 1.15 13.98
CA ALA A 300 16.77 1.23 15.15
C ALA A 300 16.26 0.38 16.31
N VAL A 301 14.95 0.33 16.54
CA VAL A 301 14.33 -0.58 17.53
C VAL A 301 14.63 -2.04 17.18
N GLN A 302 14.44 -2.44 15.91
CA GLN A 302 14.67 -3.82 15.50
C GLN A 302 16.14 -4.24 15.53
N VAL A 303 17.07 -3.32 15.20
CA VAL A 303 18.49 -3.62 15.17
C VAL A 303 19.15 -3.55 16.55
N ALA A 304 18.57 -2.83 17.52
CA ALA A 304 19.19 -2.61 18.83
C ALA A 304 19.71 -3.90 19.52
N PRO A 305 18.95 -5.02 19.60
CA PRO A 305 19.46 -6.25 20.21
C PRO A 305 20.70 -6.81 19.49
N VAL A 306 20.76 -6.64 18.17
CA VAL A 306 21.88 -7.05 17.32
C VAL A 306 23.12 -6.20 17.60
N LEU A 307 22.95 -4.89 17.78
CA LEU A 307 24.05 -3.97 18.12
C LEU A 307 24.69 -4.36 19.45
N TRP A 308 23.86 -4.55 20.49
CA TRP A 308 24.33 -4.94 21.83
C TRP A 308 25.03 -6.30 21.81
N ARG A 309 24.48 -7.28 21.07
CA ARG A 309 25.12 -8.59 20.93
C ARG A 309 26.46 -8.50 20.19
N ALA A 310 26.53 -7.72 19.12
CA ALA A 310 27.77 -7.50 18.37
C ALA A 310 28.86 -6.88 19.25
N PHE A 311 28.50 -5.88 20.07
CA PHE A 311 29.43 -5.25 21.01
C PHE A 311 29.90 -6.22 22.10
N ALA A 312 28.98 -6.97 22.71
CA ALA A 312 29.33 -7.98 23.71
C ALA A 312 30.31 -9.04 23.16
N ILE A 313 30.11 -9.50 21.92
CA ILE A 313 31.04 -10.43 21.26
C ILE A 313 32.41 -9.79 21.00
N ALA A 314 32.46 -8.48 20.74
CA ALA A 314 33.72 -7.76 20.62
C ALA A 314 34.45 -7.73 21.97
N GLN A 315 33.75 -7.50 23.08
CA GLN A 315 34.30 -7.56 24.44
C GLN A 315 34.80 -8.97 24.79
N GLU A 316 33.98 -10.01 24.58
CA GLU A 316 34.33 -11.42 24.83
C GLU A 316 35.61 -11.83 24.08
N ARG A 317 35.82 -11.29 22.87
CA ARG A 317 36.98 -11.57 22.03
C ARG A 317 38.14 -10.58 22.23
N GLN A 318 38.08 -9.73 23.25
CA GLN A 318 39.11 -8.73 23.55
C GLN A 318 39.43 -7.81 22.37
N ARG A 319 38.40 -7.44 21.59
CA ARG A 319 38.47 -6.53 20.44
C ARG A 319 37.92 -5.14 20.76
N THR A 320 37.79 -4.80 22.03
CA THR A 320 37.45 -3.45 22.52
C THR A 320 38.68 -2.76 23.10
N ILE A 321 38.72 -1.45 22.96
CA ILE A 321 39.74 -0.57 23.56
C ILE A 321 39.03 0.42 24.48
N GLN A 322 39.52 0.57 25.70
CA GLN A 322 39.06 1.61 26.61
C GLN A 322 39.80 2.92 26.30
N VAL A 323 39.09 3.88 25.72
CA VAL A 323 39.69 5.15 25.27
C VAL A 323 39.72 6.17 26.41
N SER A 324 38.77 6.09 27.34
CA SER A 324 38.74 6.86 28.59
C SER A 324 37.92 6.11 29.65
N PRO A 325 37.94 6.51 30.93
CA PRO A 325 37.11 5.88 31.96
C PRO A 325 35.63 5.87 31.55
N GLY A 326 35.03 4.68 31.46
CA GLY A 326 33.64 4.51 31.06
C GLY A 326 33.36 4.63 29.56
N LEU A 327 34.37 4.75 28.69
CA LEU A 327 34.20 4.79 27.23
C LEU A 327 34.98 3.67 26.55
N GLU A 328 34.25 2.71 25.98
CA GLU A 328 34.81 1.57 25.26
C GLU A 328 34.47 1.64 23.77
N VAL A 329 35.44 1.30 22.92
CA VAL A 329 35.29 1.33 21.46
C VAL A 329 35.64 -0.03 20.87
N ALA A 330 34.76 -0.57 20.02
CA ALA A 330 35.04 -1.68 19.13
C ALA A 330 35.08 -1.18 17.68
N GLU A 331 36.21 -1.32 17.01
CA GLU A 331 36.35 -0.95 15.61
C GLU A 331 36.30 -2.18 14.70
N GLY A 332 35.34 -2.19 13.78
CA GLY A 332 35.20 -3.20 12.74
C GLY A 332 35.58 -2.66 11.37
N ARG A 333 35.39 -3.48 10.33
CA ARG A 333 35.69 -3.09 8.94
C ARG A 333 34.79 -1.97 8.41
N LEU A 334 33.51 -1.99 8.78
CA LEU A 334 32.50 -1.06 8.25
C LEU A 334 32.01 -0.06 9.29
N TYR A 335 32.09 -0.43 10.57
CA TYR A 335 31.47 0.31 11.66
C TYR A 335 32.40 0.41 12.85
N ARG A 336 32.35 1.54 13.54
CA ARG A 336 32.86 1.72 14.89
C ARG A 336 31.68 1.72 15.86
N LEU A 337 31.75 0.90 16.90
CA LEU A 337 30.78 0.85 17.99
C LEU A 337 31.41 1.49 19.23
N THR A 338 30.71 2.44 19.84
CA THR A 338 31.18 3.14 21.04
C THR A 338 30.16 2.97 22.15
N PHE A 339 30.57 2.38 23.27
CA PHE A 339 29.75 2.26 24.46
C PHE A 339 30.18 3.29 25.52
N ASP A 340 29.30 4.24 25.81
CA ASP A 340 29.41 5.18 26.92
C ASP A 340 28.68 4.61 28.13
N GLN A 341 29.44 4.09 29.10
CA GLN A 341 28.93 3.50 30.34
C GLN A 341 28.21 4.53 31.21
N GLY A 342 28.70 5.78 31.24
CA GLY A 342 28.14 6.85 32.06
C GLY A 342 26.74 7.25 31.59
N LYS A 343 26.50 7.24 30.27
CA LYS A 343 25.17 7.48 29.69
C LYS A 343 24.35 6.22 29.46
N GLY A 344 24.99 5.04 29.49
CA GLY A 344 24.38 3.77 29.12
C GLY A 344 23.96 3.74 27.64
N GLN A 345 24.80 4.27 26.75
CA GLN A 345 24.49 4.46 25.32
C GLN A 345 25.49 3.72 24.44
N LEU A 346 24.99 3.05 23.42
CA LEU A 346 25.77 2.42 22.36
C LEU A 346 25.52 3.17 21.04
N SER A 347 26.56 3.81 20.52
CA SER A 347 26.55 4.49 19.22
C SER A 347 27.26 3.67 18.17
N VAL A 348 26.75 3.72 16.94
CA VAL A 348 27.32 3.09 15.75
C VAL A 348 27.64 4.18 14.75
N LEU A 349 28.91 4.27 14.36
CA LEU A 349 29.39 5.17 13.33
C LEU A 349 29.82 4.38 12.09
N ALA A 350 29.33 4.78 10.93
CA ALA A 350 29.76 4.24 9.65
C ALA A 350 31.12 4.83 9.27
N LEU A 351 32.12 3.97 9.06
CA LEU A 351 33.50 4.41 8.77
C LEU A 351 33.67 4.99 7.36
N ARG A 352 32.72 4.71 6.45
CA ARG A 352 32.80 5.15 5.05
C ARG A 352 32.56 6.65 4.90
N ASP A 353 31.64 7.20 5.68
CA ASP A 353 31.11 8.56 5.55
C ASP A 353 31.09 9.33 6.87
N ASP A 354 31.69 8.76 7.93
CA ASP A 354 31.77 9.32 9.29
C ASP A 354 30.40 9.70 9.88
N ARG A 355 29.35 9.00 9.44
CA ARG A 355 27.98 9.26 9.84
C ARG A 355 27.60 8.43 11.07
N GLU A 356 27.03 9.08 12.07
CA GLU A 356 26.37 8.36 13.17
C GLU A 356 25.08 7.71 12.65
N VAL A 357 25.08 6.38 12.56
CA VAL A 357 24.00 5.59 11.97
C VAL A 357 22.89 5.39 12.99
N VAL A 358 23.24 5.10 14.23
CA VAL A 358 22.29 4.82 15.31
C VAL A 358 22.95 5.01 16.66
N CYS A 359 22.20 5.58 17.60
CA CYS A 359 22.52 5.59 19.02
C CYS A 359 21.34 5.00 19.79
N VAL A 360 21.61 3.98 20.61
CA VAL A 360 20.60 3.32 21.45
C VAL A 360 21.02 3.35 22.91
N GLY A 361 20.08 3.65 23.78
CA GLY A 361 20.24 3.49 25.22
C GLY A 361 20.04 2.04 25.67
N ARG A 362 20.27 1.79 26.96
CA ARG A 362 19.84 0.56 27.63
C ARG A 362 18.33 0.34 27.46
N ALA A 363 17.92 -0.93 27.51
CA ALA A 363 16.54 -1.36 27.28
C ALA A 363 15.96 -1.00 25.88
N GLY A 364 16.81 -0.72 24.89
CA GLY A 364 16.39 -0.54 23.49
C GLY A 364 15.81 0.84 23.16
N ARG A 365 15.93 1.83 24.05
CA ARG A 365 15.50 3.21 23.76
C ARG A 365 16.32 3.79 22.61
N VAL A 366 15.68 4.16 21.50
CA VAL A 366 16.34 4.83 20.37
C VAL A 366 16.60 6.30 20.72
N ILE A 367 17.83 6.75 20.54
CA ILE A 367 18.26 8.14 20.79
C ILE A 367 18.50 8.85 19.46
N LEU A 368 19.13 8.16 18.51
CA LEU A 368 19.35 8.64 17.15
C LEU A 368 19.19 7.47 16.20
N ALA A 369 18.57 7.72 15.04
CA ALA A 369 18.47 6.76 13.96
C ALA A 369 18.58 7.48 12.61
N ASN A 370 19.62 7.16 11.86
CA ASN A 370 19.89 7.70 10.52
C ASN A 370 20.51 6.60 9.64
N PRO A 371 19.80 5.50 9.33
CA PRO A 371 20.33 4.45 8.46
C PRO A 371 20.29 4.86 6.99
N ALA A 372 21.38 4.61 6.27
CA ALA A 372 21.32 4.51 4.81
C ALA A 372 20.82 3.12 4.41
N LEU A 373 20.43 2.96 3.14
CA LEU A 373 20.01 1.66 2.60
C LEU A 373 21.09 0.59 2.78
N GLY A 374 22.37 0.96 2.64
CA GLY A 374 23.50 0.07 2.87
C GLY A 374 23.59 -0.44 4.31
N ASP A 375 23.22 0.38 5.30
CA ASP A 375 23.25 -0.01 6.71
C ASP A 375 22.18 -1.03 7.04
N ARG A 376 20.96 -0.84 6.50
CA ARG A 376 19.86 -1.80 6.65
C ARG A 376 20.28 -3.19 6.16
N ALA A 377 20.89 -3.25 4.98
CA ALA A 377 21.40 -4.49 4.40
C ALA A 377 22.54 -5.11 5.23
N ALA A 378 23.53 -4.29 5.61
CA ALA A 378 24.70 -4.76 6.33
C ALA A 378 24.34 -5.33 7.71
N TRP A 379 23.47 -4.65 8.44
CA TRP A 379 23.04 -5.09 9.77
C TRP A 379 22.10 -6.30 9.73
N ALA A 380 21.29 -6.46 8.68
CA ALA A 380 20.58 -7.72 8.44
C ALA A 380 21.56 -8.90 8.28
N GLY A 381 22.61 -8.73 7.47
CA GLY A 381 23.65 -9.76 7.31
C GLY A 381 24.52 -10.00 8.56
N ILE A 382 24.70 -8.99 9.42
CA ILE A 382 25.33 -9.18 10.74
C ILE A 382 24.41 -10.02 11.64
N ARG A 383 23.12 -9.68 11.74
CA ARG A 383 22.14 -10.43 12.52
C ARG A 383 22.13 -11.91 12.16
N ASP A 384 22.13 -12.22 10.87
CA ASP A 384 22.06 -13.61 10.41
C ASP A 384 23.33 -14.40 10.80
N ARG A 385 24.51 -13.75 10.75
CA ARG A 385 25.78 -14.32 11.24
C ARG A 385 25.90 -14.45 12.76
N LEU A 386 25.11 -13.69 13.52
CA LEU A 386 25.09 -13.77 14.99
C LEU A 386 24.10 -14.82 15.52
N LYS A 387 23.16 -15.28 14.67
CA LYS A 387 22.25 -16.38 14.97
C LYS A 387 22.86 -17.76 14.66
N ALA A 388 23.79 -17.81 13.71
CA ALA A 388 24.65 -18.96 13.43
C ALA A 388 25.78 -19.05 14.47
#